data_AF-A0A1A8ALD3-F1
#
_entry.id   AF-A0A1A8ALD3-F1
#
_cell.length_a   1.000
_cell.length_b   1.000
_cell.length_c   1.000
_cell.angle_alpha   90.00
_cell.angle_beta   90.00
_cell.angle_gamma   90.00
#
_symmetry.space_group_name_H-M   'P 1'
#
loop_
_entity.id
_entity.type
_entity.pdbx_description
1 polymer ?
#
loop_
_entity_poly.entity_id
_entity_poly.type
_entity_poly.pdbx_seq_one_letter_code
_entity_poly.pdbx_strand_id
1 'polypeptide(L)'
;GTWGNTNVAVVFSGCGWWDGTDVHEGVYTMYHLSRNGARFQMFAPNQQQMHVMDHMKKQPFSGENWNMMMESARFSHGQGKMQMQDLSVLDVNSFDAVIFPGGHGIIKNLSSFMKDGKDCKLHNDVERVLKDFHHSRKPIGLASM
;
A
#
# COMPACT_ATOMS: atom_id res chain seq x y z
N GLY A 1 4.85 -22.67 -6.53
CA GLY A 1 3.94 -22.65 -7.69
C GLY A 1 4.56 -21.79 -8.75
N THR A 2 4.27 -22.03 -10.03
CA THR A 2 4.70 -21.16 -11.13
C THR A 2 3.52 -20.31 -11.55
N TRP A 3 3.41 -19.11 -11.00
CA TRP A 3 2.27 -18.19 -11.19
C TRP A 3 2.36 -17.43 -12.53
N GLY A 4 3.28 -17.83 -13.41
CA GLY A 4 3.30 -17.42 -14.82
C GLY A 4 3.32 -15.91 -15.01
N ASN A 5 2.44 -15.39 -15.89
CA ASN A 5 2.29 -13.96 -16.19
C ASN A 5 1.31 -13.23 -15.25
N THR A 6 0.96 -13.80 -14.08
CA THR A 6 0.04 -13.14 -13.14
C THR A 6 0.56 -11.75 -12.78
N ASN A 7 -0.29 -10.73 -12.93
CA ASN A 7 0.06 -9.35 -12.62
C ASN A 7 -0.69 -8.88 -11.36
N VAL A 8 0.04 -8.49 -10.32
CA VAL A 8 -0.53 -8.15 -9.01
C VAL A 8 -0.33 -6.67 -8.70
N ALA A 9 -1.40 -5.97 -8.34
CA ALA A 9 -1.30 -4.64 -7.78
C ALA A 9 -0.93 -4.73 -6.29
N VAL A 10 0.07 -3.98 -5.85
CA VAL A 10 0.45 -3.90 -4.43
C VAL A 10 0.26 -2.47 -3.95
N VAL A 11 -0.62 -2.26 -2.99
CA VAL A 11 -1.01 -0.92 -2.51
C VAL A 11 -0.33 -0.63 -1.19
N PHE A 12 0.55 0.37 -1.20
CA PHE A 12 1.32 0.85 -0.05
C PHE A 12 0.68 2.09 0.58
N SER A 13 1.08 2.37 1.82
CA SER A 13 0.54 3.47 2.64
C SER A 13 1.61 4.42 3.20
N GLY A 14 2.84 4.35 2.68
CA GLY A 14 4.06 4.98 3.23
C GLY A 14 5.16 3.95 3.47
N CYS A 15 6.21 4.30 4.21
CA CYS A 15 7.35 3.41 4.48
C CYS A 15 7.78 3.45 5.95
N GLY A 16 7.20 2.57 6.77
CA GLY A 16 7.46 2.50 8.21
C GLY A 16 6.26 1.95 8.96
N TRP A 17 6.47 1.06 9.94
CA TRP A 17 5.38 0.42 10.69
C TRP A 17 4.41 1.41 11.33
N TRP A 18 4.90 2.54 11.87
CA TRP A 18 4.08 3.46 12.64
C TRP A 18 3.34 4.52 11.82
N ASP A 19 3.78 4.80 10.59
CA ASP A 19 3.23 5.88 9.77
C ASP A 19 2.97 5.51 8.30
N GLY A 20 3.26 4.27 7.91
CA GLY A 20 3.06 3.77 6.57
C GLY A 20 2.91 2.24 6.54
N THR A 21 3.40 1.64 5.46
CA THR A 21 3.44 0.18 5.31
C THR A 21 4.60 -0.41 6.11
N ASP A 22 4.34 -1.54 6.78
CA ASP A 22 5.39 -2.32 7.43
C ASP A 22 6.44 -2.76 6.39
N VAL A 23 7.71 -2.46 6.67
CA VAL A 23 8.80 -2.72 5.72
C VAL A 23 9.02 -4.23 5.53
N HIS A 24 8.88 -5.02 6.58
CA HIS A 24 9.00 -6.48 6.49
C HIS A 24 7.86 -7.08 5.69
N GLU A 25 6.61 -6.71 5.97
CA GLU A 25 5.47 -7.22 5.21
C GLU A 25 5.50 -6.79 3.74
N GLY A 26 5.84 -5.54 3.46
CA GLY A 26 5.99 -5.02 2.11
C GLY A 26 7.04 -5.83 1.33
N VAL A 27 8.22 -6.03 1.92
CA VAL A 27 9.32 -6.80 1.29
C VAL A 27 8.96 -8.27 1.15
N TYR A 28 8.37 -8.91 2.16
CA TYR A 28 7.97 -10.32 2.07
C TYR A 28 6.89 -10.54 1.03
N THR A 29 5.91 -9.65 0.94
CA THR A 29 4.87 -9.68 -0.11
C THR A 29 5.53 -9.68 -1.49
N MET A 30 6.40 -8.69 -1.76
CA MET A 30 7.10 -8.59 -3.04
C MET A 30 8.01 -9.80 -3.32
N TYR A 31 8.75 -10.27 -2.30
CA TYR A 31 9.61 -11.44 -2.42
C TYR A 31 8.82 -12.69 -2.78
N HIS A 32 7.69 -12.93 -2.11
CA HIS A 32 6.86 -14.10 -2.38
C HIS A 32 6.19 -14.04 -3.74
N LEU A 33 5.74 -12.86 -4.21
CA LEU A 33 5.23 -12.67 -5.57
C LEU A 33 6.32 -13.01 -6.61
N SER A 34 7.49 -12.38 -6.48
CA SER A 34 8.62 -12.57 -7.40
C SER A 34 9.12 -14.02 -7.42
N ARG A 35 9.34 -14.64 -6.25
CA ARG A 35 9.79 -16.04 -6.14
C ARG A 35 8.83 -17.03 -6.80
N ASN A 36 7.55 -16.69 -6.86
CA ASN A 36 6.51 -17.49 -7.47
C ASN A 36 6.28 -17.15 -8.95
N GLY A 37 7.03 -16.20 -9.51
CA GLY A 37 6.98 -15.82 -10.93
C GLY A 37 5.95 -14.74 -11.26
N ALA A 38 5.19 -14.22 -10.29
CA ALA A 38 4.25 -13.14 -10.55
C ALA A 38 4.98 -11.81 -10.81
N ARG A 39 4.39 -10.98 -11.66
CA ARG A 39 4.77 -9.57 -11.82
C ARG A 39 3.93 -8.73 -10.88
N PHE A 40 4.45 -7.59 -10.48
CA PHE A 40 3.68 -6.65 -9.67
C PHE A 40 3.99 -5.21 -10.04
N GLN A 41 3.02 -4.33 -9.79
CA GLN A 41 3.13 -2.88 -9.86
C GLN A 41 2.74 -2.32 -8.49
N MET A 42 3.51 -1.36 -7.99
CA MET A 42 3.21 -0.73 -6.71
C MET A 42 2.39 0.54 -6.92
N PHE A 43 1.48 0.77 -5.99
CA PHE A 43 0.61 1.94 -5.96
C PHE A 43 0.57 2.54 -4.56
N ALA A 44 0.39 3.85 -4.48
CA ALA A 44 0.08 4.54 -3.23
C ALA A 44 -0.67 5.83 -3.54
N PRO A 45 -1.56 6.33 -2.66
CA PRO A 45 -2.16 7.64 -2.84
C PRO A 45 -1.10 8.73 -2.86
N ASN A 46 -1.16 9.65 -3.83
CA ASN A 46 -0.25 10.80 -3.88
C ASN A 46 -0.73 11.93 -2.95
N GLN A 47 -0.73 11.67 -1.65
CA GLN A 47 -1.17 12.61 -0.63
C GLN A 47 -0.24 12.56 0.60
N GLN A 48 -0.34 13.57 1.46
CA GLN A 48 0.43 13.63 2.71
C GLN A 48 -0.02 12.55 3.69
N GLN A 49 0.92 11.96 4.42
CA GLN A 49 0.63 11.10 5.57
C GLN A 49 -0.08 11.91 6.67
N MET A 50 -0.90 11.23 7.48
CA MET A 50 -1.56 11.86 8.63
C MET A 50 -0.54 12.36 9.66
N HIS A 51 0.43 11.50 9.99
CA HIS A 51 1.54 11.81 10.88
C HIS A 51 2.83 11.20 10.31
N VAL A 52 3.96 11.84 10.55
CA VAL A 52 5.30 11.23 10.41
C VAL A 52 5.79 10.84 11.79
N MET A 53 6.39 9.66 11.92
CA MET A 53 6.80 9.09 13.20
C MET A 53 8.32 8.94 13.28
N ASP A 54 8.92 9.46 14.36
CA ASP A 54 10.26 9.06 14.75
C ASP A 54 10.18 7.64 15.32
N HIS A 55 10.60 6.66 14.52
CA HIS A 55 10.51 5.25 14.88
C HIS A 55 11.46 4.86 16.03
N MET A 56 12.54 5.62 16.26
CA MET A 56 13.47 5.38 17.36
C MET A 56 12.89 5.87 18.69
N LYS A 57 12.30 7.07 18.68
CA LYS A 57 11.68 7.68 19.87
C LYS A 57 10.24 7.23 20.10
N LYS A 58 9.62 6.55 19.12
CA LYS A 58 8.21 6.11 19.14
C LYS A 58 7.23 7.26 19.37
N GLN A 59 7.51 8.42 18.78
CA GLN A 59 6.71 9.63 18.93
C GLN A 59 6.54 10.35 17.59
N PRO A 60 5.52 11.21 17.44
CA PRO A 60 5.37 12.05 16.26
C PRO A 60 6.63 12.89 16.02
N PHE A 61 7.07 12.94 14.77
CA PHE A 61 8.11 13.83 14.32
C PHE A 61 7.56 15.26 14.25
N SER A 62 8.31 16.25 14.75
CA SER A 62 7.86 17.64 14.85
C SER A 62 8.07 18.46 13.58
N GLY A 63 8.62 17.87 12.52
CA GLY A 63 8.87 18.53 11.24
C GLY A 63 7.71 18.42 10.26
N GLU A 64 8.00 18.63 8.98
CA GLU A 64 7.01 18.55 7.92
C GLU A 64 6.51 17.12 7.71
N ASN A 65 5.25 17.00 7.29
CA ASN A 65 4.69 15.71 6.87
C ASN A 65 5.29 15.29 5.52
N TRP A 66 5.34 13.97 5.31
CA TRP A 66 5.83 13.36 4.08
C TRP A 66 4.70 12.76 3.26
N ASN A 67 4.90 12.71 1.94
CA ASN A 67 3.92 12.18 1.00
C ASN A 67 3.98 10.65 0.96
N MET A 68 2.82 9.99 1.09
CA MET A 68 2.69 8.54 1.10
C MET A 68 3.33 7.87 -0.13
N MET A 69 3.08 8.39 -1.34
CA MET A 69 3.62 7.82 -2.57
C MET A 69 5.13 8.02 -2.67
N MET A 70 5.64 9.19 -2.28
CA MET A 70 7.08 9.44 -2.24
C MET A 70 7.80 8.52 -1.25
N GLU A 71 7.25 8.34 -0.04
CA GLU A 71 7.83 7.44 0.95
C GLU A 71 7.70 5.98 0.53
N SER A 72 6.56 5.58 -0.03
CA SER A 72 6.37 4.22 -0.57
C SER A 72 7.33 3.92 -1.73
N ALA A 73 7.77 4.93 -2.50
CA ALA A 73 8.73 4.73 -3.57
C ALA A 73 10.10 4.21 -3.07
N ARG A 74 10.39 4.25 -1.76
CA ARG A 74 11.57 3.61 -1.16
C ARG A 74 11.59 2.10 -1.42
N PHE A 75 10.44 1.44 -1.50
CA PHE A 75 10.33 0.01 -1.87
C PHE A 75 10.71 -0.27 -3.34
N SER A 76 10.75 0.75 -4.20
CA SER A 76 11.00 0.60 -5.64
C SER A 76 12.47 0.45 -6.02
N HIS A 77 13.40 0.49 -5.06
CA HIS A 77 14.85 0.48 -5.31
C HIS A 77 15.30 1.44 -6.43
N GLY A 78 14.71 2.64 -6.47
CA GLY A 78 15.07 3.68 -7.45
C GLY A 78 14.40 3.57 -8.82
N GLN A 79 13.49 2.60 -9.04
CA GLN A 79 12.72 2.48 -10.29
C GLN A 79 11.67 3.60 -10.46
N GLY A 80 11.39 4.37 -9.39
CA GLY A 80 10.56 5.57 -9.46
C GLY A 80 9.19 5.31 -10.09
N LYS A 81 8.78 6.17 -11.03
CA LYS A 81 7.47 6.08 -11.69
C LYS A 81 7.26 4.82 -12.55
N MET A 82 8.33 4.10 -12.90
CA MET A 82 8.17 2.82 -13.60
C MET A 82 7.52 1.77 -12.69
N GLN A 83 7.80 1.80 -11.39
CA GLN A 83 7.37 0.75 -10.45
C GLN A 83 6.40 1.25 -9.36
N MET A 84 6.32 2.57 -9.13
CA MET A 84 5.40 3.21 -8.19
C MET A 84 4.48 4.19 -8.93
N GLN A 85 3.17 3.97 -8.86
CA GLN A 85 2.16 4.81 -9.49
C GLN A 85 1.14 5.35 -8.47
N ASP A 86 0.43 6.41 -8.85
CA ASP A 86 -0.65 6.95 -8.03
C ASP A 86 -1.79 5.93 -7.98
N LEU A 87 -2.37 5.67 -6.80
CA LEU A 87 -3.48 4.73 -6.67
C LEU A 87 -4.70 5.12 -7.52
N SER A 88 -4.88 6.41 -7.80
CA SER A 88 -5.97 6.92 -8.66
C SER A 88 -5.92 6.39 -10.10
N VAL A 89 -4.75 5.99 -10.61
CA VAL A 89 -4.59 5.48 -11.98
C VAL A 89 -4.71 3.96 -12.08
N LEU A 90 -4.90 3.26 -10.95
CA LEU A 90 -5.06 1.81 -10.95
C LEU A 90 -6.36 1.41 -11.68
N ASP A 91 -6.20 0.73 -12.81
CA ASP A 91 -7.26 0.05 -13.55
C ASP A 91 -7.30 -1.45 -13.22
N VAL A 92 -8.42 -1.91 -12.65
CA VAL A 92 -8.65 -3.31 -12.28
C VAL A 92 -8.46 -4.27 -13.44
N ASN A 93 -8.67 -3.85 -14.70
CA ASN A 93 -8.54 -4.73 -15.86
C ASN A 93 -7.08 -5.10 -16.17
N SER A 94 -6.13 -4.32 -15.68
CA SER A 94 -4.68 -4.53 -15.91
C SER A 94 -4.04 -5.53 -14.94
N PHE A 95 -4.76 -5.99 -13.91
CA PHE A 95 -4.24 -6.82 -12.83
C PHE A 95 -5.13 -8.02 -12.55
N ASP A 96 -4.55 -9.11 -12.07
CA ASP A 96 -5.25 -10.34 -11.70
C ASP A 96 -5.64 -10.38 -10.22
N ALA A 97 -4.92 -9.65 -9.37
CA ALA A 97 -5.17 -9.55 -7.93
C ALA A 97 -4.65 -8.22 -7.36
N VAL A 98 -5.11 -7.87 -6.16
CA VAL A 98 -4.58 -6.75 -5.38
C VAL A 98 -4.18 -7.21 -3.98
N ILE A 99 -3.07 -6.69 -3.47
CA ILE A 99 -2.59 -6.96 -2.11
C ILE A 99 -2.32 -5.64 -1.39
N PHE A 100 -2.75 -5.56 -0.13
CA PHE A 100 -2.44 -4.48 0.80
C PHE A 100 -1.58 -5.06 1.93
N PRO A 101 -0.25 -4.84 1.92
CA PRO A 101 0.59 -5.13 3.08
C PRO A 101 0.18 -4.25 4.26
N GLY A 102 0.38 -4.74 5.48
CA GLY A 102 -0.04 -4.10 6.71
C GLY A 102 0.81 -2.90 7.13
N GLY A 103 0.76 -2.60 8.42
CA GLY A 103 1.33 -1.39 9.03
C GLY A 103 0.27 -0.36 9.40
N HIS A 104 0.61 0.56 10.30
CA HIS A 104 -0.35 1.53 10.83
C HIS A 104 -0.77 2.60 9.79
N GLY A 105 -0.07 2.72 8.67
CA GLY A 105 -0.52 3.55 7.55
C GLY A 105 -1.89 3.12 7.00
N ILE A 106 -2.30 1.86 7.17
CA ILE A 106 -3.65 1.40 6.79
C ILE A 106 -4.73 2.13 7.59
N ILE A 107 -4.56 2.22 8.90
CA ILE A 107 -5.55 2.84 9.80
C ILE A 107 -5.41 4.37 9.91
N LYS A 108 -4.27 4.92 9.50
CA LYS A 108 -3.96 6.37 9.56
C LYS A 108 -4.16 7.07 8.22
N ASN A 109 -3.73 6.45 7.13
CA ASN A 109 -3.63 7.12 5.82
C ASN A 109 -4.63 6.54 4.81
N LEU A 110 -4.86 5.23 4.81
CA LEU A 110 -5.80 4.57 3.89
C LEU A 110 -7.23 4.49 4.42
N SER A 111 -7.44 4.93 5.66
CA SER A 111 -8.75 5.03 6.29
C SER A 111 -8.72 6.06 7.43
N SER A 112 -9.89 6.41 7.94
CA SER A 112 -10.03 7.24 9.13
C SER A 112 -10.10 6.44 10.44
N PHE A 113 -9.74 5.15 10.43
CA PHE A 113 -9.91 4.26 11.58
C PHE A 113 -9.21 4.75 12.85
N MET A 114 -8.02 5.34 12.73
CA MET A 114 -7.31 5.90 13.87
C MET A 114 -8.11 7.00 14.59
N LYS A 115 -8.95 7.74 13.87
CA LYS A 115 -9.77 8.84 14.42
C LYS A 115 -11.17 8.38 14.79
N ASP A 116 -11.80 7.62 13.89
CA ASP A 116 -13.24 7.35 13.91
C ASP A 116 -13.58 5.91 14.34
N GLY A 117 -12.57 5.04 14.53
CA GLY A 117 -12.76 3.66 14.99
C GLY A 117 -13.71 2.86 14.10
N LYS A 118 -14.75 2.27 14.69
CA LYS A 118 -15.73 1.45 13.96
C LYS A 118 -16.52 2.23 12.89
N ASP A 119 -16.61 3.55 13.01
CA ASP A 119 -17.37 4.42 12.11
C ASP A 119 -16.45 5.01 11.01
N CYS A 120 -15.27 4.40 10.83
CA CYS A 120 -14.29 4.87 9.87
C CYS A 120 -14.77 4.81 8.43
N LYS A 121 -14.15 5.65 7.61
CA LYS A 121 -14.28 5.63 6.17
C LYS A 121 -12.94 5.24 5.57
N LEU A 122 -12.98 4.51 4.46
CA LEU A 122 -11.80 4.26 3.65
C LEU A 122 -11.43 5.52 2.86
N HIS A 123 -10.16 5.62 2.48
CA HIS A 123 -9.74 6.55 1.45
C HIS A 123 -10.50 6.23 0.14
N ASN A 124 -10.98 7.25 -0.58
CA ASN A 124 -11.86 7.07 -1.75
C ASN A 124 -11.27 6.12 -2.80
N ASP A 125 -9.98 6.25 -3.14
CA ASP A 125 -9.33 5.34 -4.09
C ASP A 125 -9.19 3.91 -3.57
N VAL A 126 -9.02 3.74 -2.25
CA VAL A 126 -8.93 2.40 -1.64
C VAL A 126 -10.30 1.73 -1.70
N GLU A 127 -11.36 2.47 -1.35
CA GLU A 127 -12.73 1.98 -1.47
C GLU A 127 -13.08 1.60 -2.91
N ARG A 128 -12.74 2.45 -3.88
CA ARG A 128 -12.91 2.17 -5.31
C ARG A 128 -12.18 0.89 -5.72
N VAL A 129 -10.88 0.79 -5.43
CA VAL A 129 -10.06 -0.37 -5.80
C VAL A 129 -10.63 -1.65 -5.19
N LEU A 130 -10.97 -1.66 -3.90
CA LEU A 130 -11.55 -2.85 -3.26
C LEU A 130 -12.89 -3.27 -3.90
N LYS A 131 -13.77 -2.30 -4.20
CA LYS A 131 -15.04 -2.57 -4.89
C LYS A 131 -14.82 -3.10 -6.29
N ASP A 132 -13.91 -2.50 -7.06
CA ASP A 132 -13.62 -2.90 -8.44
C ASP A 132 -13.09 -4.34 -8.50
N PHE A 133 -12.09 -4.68 -7.67
CA PHE A 133 -11.56 -6.06 -7.61
C PHE A 133 -12.62 -7.06 -7.15
N HIS A 134 -13.45 -6.69 -6.16
CA HIS A 134 -14.53 -7.54 -5.69
C HIS A 134 -15.58 -7.79 -6.79
N HIS A 135 -16.05 -6.74 -7.47
CA HIS A 135 -17.00 -6.85 -8.58
C HIS A 135 -16.45 -7.67 -9.75
N SER A 136 -15.17 -7.53 -10.05
CA SER A 136 -14.47 -8.35 -11.05
C SER A 136 -14.15 -9.77 -10.59
N ARG A 137 -14.50 -10.14 -9.35
CA ARG A 137 -14.21 -11.45 -8.73
C ARG A 137 -12.72 -11.79 -8.71
N LYS A 138 -11.87 -10.77 -8.58
CA LYS A 138 -10.42 -10.91 -8.51
C LYS A 138 -9.98 -11.00 -7.04
N PRO A 139 -8.98 -11.83 -6.70
CA PRO A 139 -8.52 -11.96 -5.32
C PRO A 139 -8.05 -10.64 -4.70
N ILE A 140 -8.39 -10.45 -3.43
CA ILE A 140 -7.92 -9.35 -2.58
C ILE A 140 -7.16 -9.97 -1.41
N GLY A 141 -5.88 -9.62 -1.27
CA GLY A 141 -5.06 -9.97 -0.12
C GLY A 141 -4.94 -8.80 0.85
N LEU A 142 -5.30 -9.03 2.12
CA LEU A 142 -5.07 -8.07 3.20
C LEU A 142 -4.13 -8.75 4.20
N ALA A 143 -3.00 -8.11 4.52
CA ALA A 143 -2.02 -8.62 5.46
C ALA A 143 -1.85 -7.64 6.63
N SER A 144 -1.57 -8.20 7.80
CA SER A 144 -0.99 -7.51 8.95
C SER A 144 -0.48 -8.57 9.92
N MET A 145 0.67 -8.35 10.53
CA MET A 145 1.10 -9.06 11.74
C MET A 145 0.52 -8.43 13.01
#